data_AF-A0A4W5NHV5-F1
#
_entry.id   AF-A0A4W5NHV5-F1
#
_cell.length_a   1.000
_cell.length_b   1.000
_cell.length_c   1.000
_cell.angle_alpha   90.00
_cell.angle_beta   90.00
_cell.angle_gamma   90.00
#
_symmetry.space_group_name_H-M   'P 1'
#
loop_
_entity.id
_entity.type
_entity.pdbx_description
1 polymer ?
#
loop_
_entity_poly.entity_id
_entity_poly.type
_entity_poly.pdbx_seq_one_letter_code
_entity_poly.pdbx_strand_id
1 'polypeptide(L)'
;MKSLTVLSLLPPPPSLQRNLTEYFVAVDVNNMLQLYASMLHERRIIITSSKLSTLTACVHGSAAMLYPMYWQHIYIPVLPPHLLDYCCAPMPYLVGVHLSLLEKYRNIQRPRQEQQRLRKTEKDRSNKD
;
A
#
# COMPACT_ATOMS: atom_id res chain seq x y z
N MET A 1 -19.72 -28.20 13.44
CA MET A 1 -19.69 -26.95 14.24
C MET A 1 -18.53 -27.03 15.22
N LYS A 2 -17.38 -26.42 14.91
CA LYS A 2 -16.21 -26.40 15.82
C LYS A 2 -16.12 -25.00 16.45
N SER A 3 -16.45 -24.97 17.73
CA SER A 3 -16.14 -24.00 18.79
C SER A 3 -15.41 -22.71 18.36
N LEU A 4 -16.18 -21.63 18.25
CA LEU A 4 -15.73 -20.31 18.67
C LEU A 4 -15.51 -20.35 20.20
N THR A 5 -14.40 -19.80 20.69
CA THR A 5 -14.27 -18.91 21.88
C THR A 5 -12.80 -18.93 22.37
N VAL A 6 -12.27 -17.74 22.67
CA VAL A 6 -11.03 -17.43 23.44
C VAL A 6 -9.68 -17.44 22.70
N LEU A 7 -9.48 -16.54 21.74
CA LEU A 7 -8.13 -16.08 21.31
C LEU A 7 -7.89 -14.58 21.61
N SER A 8 -8.62 -14.01 22.57
CA SER A 8 -8.50 -12.59 22.95
C SER A 8 -7.60 -12.32 24.16
N LEU A 9 -6.93 -13.35 24.72
CA LEU A 9 -6.10 -13.22 25.93
C LEU A 9 -4.59 -13.34 25.69
N LEU A 10 -4.15 -13.65 24.47
CA LEU A 10 -2.72 -13.53 24.17
C LEU A 10 -2.43 -12.04 23.93
N PRO A 11 -1.58 -11.38 24.73
CA PRO A 11 -1.16 -10.02 24.41
C PRO A 11 -0.66 -10.03 22.96
N PRO A 12 -1.05 -9.03 22.15
CA PRO A 12 -0.59 -8.95 20.78
C PRO A 12 0.93 -9.10 20.77
N PRO A 13 1.50 -9.94 19.89
CA PRO A 13 2.92 -10.21 19.91
C PRO A 13 3.67 -8.87 19.88
N PRO A 14 4.81 -8.73 20.61
CA PRO A 14 5.50 -7.44 20.76
C PRO A 14 5.95 -6.81 19.42
N SER A 15 6.00 -7.61 18.35
CA SER A 15 6.13 -7.13 16.97
C SER A 15 4.94 -6.28 16.50
N LEU A 16 3.70 -6.64 16.87
CA LEU A 16 2.49 -5.91 16.53
C LEU A 16 2.42 -4.55 17.23
N GLN A 17 2.83 -4.49 18.50
CA GLN A 17 2.84 -3.23 19.26
C GLN A 17 3.83 -2.22 18.67
N ARG A 18 5.04 -2.65 18.27
CA ARG A 18 6.01 -1.75 17.61
C ARG A 18 5.48 -1.20 16.29
N ASN A 19 4.84 -2.04 15.48
CA ASN A 19 4.26 -1.62 14.20
C ASN A 19 3.13 -0.60 14.38
N LEU A 20 2.28 -0.78 15.39
CA LEU A 20 1.19 0.15 15.69
C LEU A 20 1.71 1.51 16.18
N THR A 21 2.71 1.53 17.05
CA THR A 21 3.30 2.79 17.52
C THR A 21 3.97 3.55 16.38
N GLU A 22 4.76 2.89 15.54
CA GLU A 22 5.42 3.55 14.41
C GLU A 22 4.39 4.03 13.36
N TYR A 23 3.31 3.27 13.13
CA TYR A 23 2.20 3.69 12.28
C TYR A 23 1.47 4.93 12.82
N PHE A 24 1.13 4.95 14.10
CA PHE A 24 0.39 6.07 14.73
C PHE A 24 1.23 7.35 14.77
N VAL A 25 2.56 7.23 14.89
CA VAL A 25 3.48 8.37 14.83
C VAL A 25 3.68 8.86 13.39
N ALA A 26 3.67 7.96 12.41
CA ALA A 26 3.96 8.29 11.01
C ALA A 26 2.74 8.77 10.21
N VAL A 27 1.51 8.48 10.64
CA VAL A 27 0.29 8.72 9.87
C VAL A 27 -0.70 9.56 10.66
N ASP A 28 -1.11 10.68 10.09
CA ASP A 28 -2.14 11.55 10.68
C ASP A 28 -3.48 10.81 10.86
N VAL A 29 -4.23 11.18 11.90
CA VAL A 29 -5.53 10.56 12.24
C VAL A 29 -6.50 10.58 11.06
N ASN A 30 -6.56 11.66 10.28
CA ASN A 30 -7.44 11.74 9.11
C ASN A 30 -7.04 10.71 8.03
N ASN A 31 -5.74 10.52 7.80
CA ASN A 31 -5.25 9.52 6.85
C ASN A 31 -5.49 8.10 7.37
N MET A 32 -5.38 7.87 8.69
CA MET A 32 -5.74 6.59 9.30
C MET A 32 -7.21 6.24 9.07
N LEU A 33 -8.12 7.21 9.25
CA LEU A 33 -9.55 7.01 9.02
C LEU A 33 -9.86 6.75 7.54
N GLN A 34 -9.23 7.48 6.64
CA GLN A 34 -9.37 7.26 5.19
C GLN A 34 -8.86 5.88 4.77
N LEU A 35 -7.73 5.45 5.33
CA LEU A 35 -7.16 4.14 5.08
C LEU A 35 -8.09 3.03 5.59
N TYR A 36 -8.59 3.18 6.81
CA TYR A 36 -9.53 2.25 7.42
C TYR A 36 -10.83 2.15 6.60
N ALA A 37 -11.42 3.28 6.21
CA ALA A 37 -12.59 3.31 5.34
C ALA A 37 -12.30 2.64 3.97
N SER A 38 -11.12 2.88 3.40
CA SER A 38 -10.70 2.25 2.14
C SER A 38 -10.57 0.72 2.27
N MET A 39 -10.07 0.24 3.42
CA MET A 39 -9.98 -1.19 3.69
C MET A 39 -11.36 -1.83 3.83
N LEU A 40 -12.30 -1.17 4.54
CA LEU A 40 -13.67 -1.66 4.66
C LEU A 40 -14.41 -1.75 3.32
N HIS A 41 -14.04 -0.92 2.35
CA HIS A 41 -14.57 -0.96 0.98
C HIS A 41 -13.75 -1.85 0.03
N GLU A 42 -12.81 -2.64 0.56
CA GLU A 42 -11.93 -3.51 -0.22
C GLU A 42 -11.29 -2.79 -1.41
N ARG A 43 -10.78 -1.57 -1.19
CA ARG A 43 -10.14 -0.78 -2.24
C ARG A 43 -8.72 -1.26 -2.51
N ARG A 44 -8.17 -0.79 -3.64
CA ARG A 44 -6.75 -0.94 -3.99
C ARG A 44 -5.93 0.11 -3.25
N ILE A 45 -5.16 -0.30 -2.26
CA ILE A 45 -4.45 0.58 -1.33
C ILE A 45 -2.94 0.41 -1.54
N ILE A 46 -2.26 1.53 -1.79
CA ILE A 46 -0.80 1.60 -1.86
C ILE A 46 -0.32 2.53 -0.77
N ILE A 47 0.51 2.02 0.13
CA ILE A 47 1.20 2.80 1.14
C ILE A 47 2.62 3.07 0.62
N THR A 48 3.10 4.30 0.75
CA THR A 48 4.45 4.67 0.33
C THR A 48 5.23 5.33 1.45
N SER A 49 6.52 4.99 1.58
CA SER A 49 7.43 5.65 2.52
C SER A 49 8.87 5.56 2.03
N SER A 50 9.72 6.47 2.49
CA SER A 50 11.18 6.46 2.27
C SER A 50 11.93 5.52 3.22
N LYS A 51 11.29 5.06 4.30
CA LYS A 51 11.86 4.12 5.28
C LYS A 51 11.10 2.80 5.22
N LEU A 52 11.81 1.70 5.02
CA LEU A 52 11.21 0.36 4.96
C LEU A 52 10.60 -0.08 6.31
N SER A 53 11.17 0.35 7.44
CA SER A 53 10.60 0.10 8.77
C SER A 53 9.21 0.71 8.87
N THR A 54 9.09 2.00 8.56
CA THR A 54 7.83 2.73 8.62
C THR A 54 6.84 2.20 7.59
N LEU A 55 7.30 1.84 6.39
CA LEU A 55 6.44 1.25 5.35
C LEU A 55 5.79 -0.05 5.84
N THR A 56 6.60 -0.99 6.32
CA THR A 56 6.11 -2.28 6.83
C THR A 56 5.24 -2.10 8.06
N ALA A 57 5.66 -1.24 9.01
CA ALA A 57 4.88 -0.90 10.19
C ALA A 57 3.50 -0.34 9.83
N CYS A 58 3.41 0.57 8.86
CA CYS A 58 2.12 1.10 8.40
C CYS A 58 1.24 0.03 7.75
N VAL A 59 1.81 -0.86 6.93
CA VAL A 59 1.03 -1.94 6.29
C VAL A 59 0.55 -2.98 7.31
N HIS A 60 1.38 -3.36 8.29
CA HIS A 60 0.97 -4.26 9.37
C HIS A 60 -0.01 -3.59 10.34
N GLY A 61 0.27 -2.35 10.74
CA GLY A 61 -0.54 -1.58 11.69
C GLY A 61 -1.94 -1.30 11.15
N SER A 62 -2.05 -0.91 9.88
CA SER A 62 -3.35 -0.72 9.23
C SER A 62 -4.17 -2.00 9.14
N ALA A 63 -3.56 -3.13 8.75
CA ALA A 63 -4.25 -4.41 8.70
C ALA A 63 -4.70 -4.88 10.10
N ALA A 64 -3.91 -4.58 11.13
CA ALA A 64 -4.26 -4.88 12.52
C ALA A 64 -5.47 -4.08 13.04
N MET A 65 -5.71 -2.88 12.52
CA MET A 65 -6.90 -2.08 12.87
C MET A 65 -8.21 -2.75 12.45
N LEU A 66 -8.19 -3.72 11.53
CA LEU A 66 -9.39 -4.43 11.09
C LEU A 66 -9.90 -5.45 12.11
N TYR A 67 -9.14 -5.75 13.18
CA TYR A 67 -9.53 -6.74 14.18
C TYR A 67 -10.99 -6.52 14.68
N PRO A 68 -11.83 -7.56 14.74
CA PRO A 68 -11.54 -9.00 14.59
C PRO A 68 -11.51 -9.52 13.14
N MET A 69 -11.74 -8.65 12.15
CA MET A 69 -11.61 -8.99 10.74
C MET A 69 -10.14 -8.96 10.30
N TYR A 70 -9.81 -9.70 9.26
CA TYR A 70 -8.48 -9.73 8.67
C TYR A 70 -8.59 -9.41 7.19
N TRP A 71 -7.61 -8.71 6.64
CA TRP A 71 -7.51 -8.50 5.20
C TRP A 71 -7.38 -9.85 4.49
N GLN A 72 -8.30 -10.15 3.56
CA GLN A 72 -8.36 -11.44 2.86
C GLN A 72 -7.74 -11.42 1.47
N HIS A 73 -7.48 -10.23 0.92
CA HIS A 73 -6.96 -10.07 -0.44
C HIS A 73 -5.43 -9.99 -0.45
N ILE A 74 -4.85 -9.63 -1.60
CA ILE A 74 -3.40 -9.51 -1.76
C ILE A 74 -2.82 -8.59 -0.68
N TYR A 75 -1.81 -9.08 0.02
CA TYR A 75 -1.13 -8.42 1.11
C TYR A 75 0.38 -8.51 0.91
N ILE A 76 1.03 -7.38 0.57
CA ILE A 76 2.47 -7.34 0.30
C ILE A 76 3.08 -6.13 1.04
N PRO A 77 3.64 -6.31 2.25
CA PRO A 77 4.20 -5.22 3.06
C PRO A 77 5.28 -4.39 2.36
N VAL A 78 6.10 -5.02 1.51
CA VAL A 78 7.09 -4.36 0.66
C VAL A 78 7.10 -5.03 -0.70
N LEU A 79 6.72 -4.29 -1.73
CA LEU A 79 6.72 -4.77 -3.11
C LEU A 79 8.11 -4.54 -3.75
N PRO A 80 8.76 -5.60 -4.24
CA PRO A 80 9.97 -5.48 -5.04
C PRO A 80 9.73 -4.74 -6.36
N PRO A 81 10.77 -4.10 -6.94
CA PRO A 81 10.66 -3.34 -8.19
C PRO A 81 10.14 -4.14 -9.39
N HIS A 82 10.52 -5.42 -9.48
CA HIS A 82 10.16 -6.30 -10.61
C HIS A 82 8.71 -6.80 -10.55
N LEU A 83 8.01 -6.58 -9.42
CA LEU A 83 6.61 -6.97 -9.25
C LEU A 83 5.67 -5.76 -9.32
N LEU A 84 6.14 -4.58 -9.74
CA LEU A 84 5.30 -3.37 -9.84
C LEU A 84 4.08 -3.55 -10.76
N ASP A 85 4.17 -4.44 -11.74
CA ASP A 85 3.06 -4.74 -12.65
C ASP A 85 1.86 -5.37 -11.92
N TYR A 86 2.07 -6.01 -10.77
CA TYR A 86 0.97 -6.56 -9.94
C TYR A 86 0.04 -5.47 -9.41
N CYS A 87 0.50 -4.23 -9.26
CA CYS A 87 -0.36 -3.11 -8.89
C CYS A 87 -1.35 -2.73 -9.99
N CYS A 88 -1.26 -3.31 -11.20
CA CYS A 88 -2.27 -3.13 -12.25
C CYS A 88 -3.45 -4.10 -12.11
N ALA A 89 -3.43 -5.00 -11.12
CA ALA A 89 -4.49 -5.97 -10.91
C ALA A 89 -5.85 -5.29 -10.64
N PRO A 90 -6.96 -5.84 -11.17
CA PRO A 90 -8.30 -5.31 -10.93
C PRO A 90 -8.83 -5.65 -9.52
N MET A 91 -8.24 -6.65 -8.87
CA MET A 91 -8.64 -7.11 -7.54
C MET A 91 -8.13 -6.19 -6.41
N PRO A 92 -8.79 -6.17 -5.24
CA PRO A 92 -8.32 -5.43 -4.08
C PRO A 92 -6.93 -5.88 -3.65
N TYR A 93 -6.14 -4.94 -3.14
CA TYR A 93 -4.81 -5.25 -2.60
C TYR A 93 -4.40 -4.20 -1.56
N LEU A 94 -3.54 -4.61 -0.65
CA LEU A 94 -2.84 -3.75 0.29
C LEU A 94 -1.34 -3.96 0.10
N VAL A 95 -0.67 -2.96 -0.45
CA VAL A 95 0.73 -3.08 -0.86
C VAL A 95 1.57 -1.90 -0.39
N GLY A 96 2.76 -2.17 0.13
CA GLY A 96 3.76 -1.15 0.44
C GLY A 96 4.75 -0.97 -0.70
N VAL A 97 4.93 0.26 -1.19
CA VAL A 97 5.89 0.60 -2.24
C VAL A 97 6.89 1.63 -1.72
N HIS A 98 8.18 1.33 -1.83
CA HIS A 98 9.20 2.29 -1.43
C HIS A 98 9.14 3.56 -2.29
N LEU A 99 9.37 4.74 -1.70
CA LEU A 99 9.19 6.03 -2.36
C LEU A 99 10.00 6.15 -3.68
N SER A 100 11.20 5.54 -3.74
CA SER A 100 12.02 5.52 -4.97
C SER A 100 11.36 4.80 -6.17
N LEU A 101 10.36 3.95 -5.92
CA LEU A 101 9.64 3.20 -6.94
C LEU A 101 8.32 3.88 -7.36
N LEU A 102 7.88 4.92 -6.64
CA LEU A 102 6.61 5.59 -6.90
C LEU A 102 6.54 6.21 -8.30
N GLU A 103 7.63 6.81 -8.77
CA GLU A 103 7.70 7.37 -10.13
C GLU A 103 7.59 6.28 -11.20
N LYS A 104 8.22 5.12 -10.98
CA LYS A 104 8.06 3.96 -11.87
C LYS A 104 6.62 3.46 -11.90
N TYR A 105 5.99 3.34 -10.72
CA TYR A 105 4.58 2.96 -10.61
C TYR A 105 3.67 3.94 -11.36
N ARG A 106 3.84 5.26 -11.18
CA ARG A 106 3.08 6.29 -11.91
C ARG A 106 3.24 6.17 -13.41
N ASN A 107 4.46 5.87 -13.87
CA ASN A 107 4.72 5.66 -15.30
C ASN A 107 3.99 4.45 -15.87
N ILE A 108 3.90 3.35 -15.11
CA ILE A 108 3.19 2.14 -15.52
C ILE A 108 1.68 2.37 -15.56
N GLN A 109 1.13 3.07 -14.56
CA GLN A 109 -0.31 3.35 -14.47
C GLN A 109 -0.81 4.37 -15.50
N ARG A 110 0.09 5.20 -16.07
CA ARG A 110 -0.33 6.21 -17.05
C ARG A 110 -0.99 5.54 -18.26
N PRO A 111 -2.18 5.99 -18.69
CA PRO A 111 -2.85 5.46 -19.87
C PRO A 111 -1.92 5.51 -21.10
N ARG A 112 -1.89 4.45 -21.92
CA ARG A 112 -1.04 4.37 -23.13
C ARG A 112 -1.17 5.60 -24.04
N GLN A 113 -2.35 6.21 -24.11
CA GLN A 113 -2.61 7.40 -24.91
C GLN A 113 -1.81 8.63 -24.44
N GLU A 114 -1.61 8.77 -23.13
CA GLU A 114 -0.86 9.89 -22.55
C GLU A 114 0.65 9.69 -22.68
N GLN A 115 1.12 8.45 -22.54
CA GLN A 115 2.51 8.09 -22.83
C GLN A 115 2.90 8.37 -24.29
N GLN A 116 1.98 8.15 -25.23
CA GLN A 116 2.20 8.49 -26.65
C GLN A 116 2.23 10.01 -26.89
N ARG A 117 1.44 10.80 -26.15
CA ARG A 117 1.48 12.26 -26.23
C ARG A 117 2.82 12.81 -25.72
N LEU A 118 3.31 12.35 -24.58
CA LEU A 118 4.59 12.79 -24.01
C LEU A 118 5.79 12.45 -24.91
N ARG A 119 5.80 11.24 -25.49
CA ARG A 119 6.83 10.83 -26.47
C ARG A 119 6.79 11.68 -27.75
N LYS A 120 5.62 12.18 -28.16
CA LYS A 120 5.51 13.14 -29.27
C LYS A 120 6.06 14.50 -28.88
N THR A 121 5.68 15.02 -27.70
CA THR A 121 6.17 16.32 -27.21
C THR A 121 7.70 16.37 -26.98
N GLU A 122 8.31 15.26 -26.55
CA GLU A 122 9.78 15.15 -26.43
C GLU A 122 10.47 15.08 -27.80
N LYS A 123 9.88 14.37 -28.77
CA LYS A 123 10.36 14.36 -30.16
C LYS A 123 10.25 15.73 -30.82
N ASP A 124 9.18 16.47 -30.56
CA ASP A 124 8.97 17.81 -31.11
C ASP A 124 9.93 18.85 -30.53
N ARG A 125 10.40 18.66 -29.28
CA ARG A 125 11.47 19.50 -28.69
C ARG A 125 12.85 19.16 -29.24
N SER A 126 13.16 17.88 -29.42
CA SER A 126 14.46 17.43 -29.93
C SER A 126 14.67 17.69 -31.43
N ASN A 127 13.62 18.06 -32.17
CA ASN A 127 13.68 18.38 -33.61
C ASN A 127 13.66 19.90 -33.88
N LYS A 128 13.82 20.70 -32.82
CA LYS A 128 13.88 22.17 -32.87
C LYS A 128 15.26 22.75 -32.51
N ASP A 129 16.17 21.89 -32.10
CA ASP A 129 17.62 22.12 -31.97
C ASP A 129 18.32 21.47 -33.18
#